data_AF-B9E8X9-F1
#
_entry.id   AF-B9E8X9-F1
#
_cell.length_a   1.000
_cell.length_b   1.000
_cell.length_c   1.000
_cell.angle_alpha   90.00
_cell.angle_beta   90.00
_cell.angle_gamma   90.00
#
_symmetry.space_group_name_H-M   'P 1'
#
loop_
_entity.id
_entity.type
_entity.pdbx_description
1 polymer ?
#
loop_
_entity_poly.entity_id
_entity_poly.type
_entity_poly.pdbx_seq_one_letter_code
_entity_poly.pdbx_strand_id
1 'polypeptide(L)'
;MRNNSWLITVIFIVLTLLVFGFGGAFKFVNSPPGSLDGYILIVSFIGLFATFGGAYMGAKVSGEYSLKAVKEQFELQRKDDNRKAELKKNIVFDKAILSINNTNLSHVIVTINLIKHLGDHIIFTTNQIEYLKDSQILLDDLMNDLSFYYLSSKSKKEVQELYELLGKIISSYDNLQKLINLPSETNEKDSKHISNSLDYLKIKLEALDKITNRIMKSDV
;
A
#
# COMPACT_ATOMS: atom_id res chain seq x y z
N MET A 1 -28.44 3.37 -1.89
CA MET A 1 -29.40 4.23 -2.63
C MET A 1 -30.67 3.44 -2.84
N ARG A 2 -31.80 3.91 -2.30
CA ARG A 2 -33.11 3.25 -2.44
C ARG A 2 -33.50 3.28 -3.93
N ASN A 3 -33.79 2.11 -4.51
CA ASN A 3 -34.12 1.99 -5.93
C ASN A 3 -35.50 2.60 -6.21
N ASN A 4 -35.55 3.91 -6.42
CA ASN A 4 -36.78 4.64 -6.73
C ASN A 4 -37.24 4.43 -8.19
N SER A 5 -36.62 3.51 -8.94
CA SER A 5 -36.95 3.23 -10.34
C SER A 5 -38.42 2.82 -10.51
N TRP A 6 -38.96 2.06 -9.56
CA TRP A 6 -40.37 1.65 -9.57
C TRP A 6 -41.32 2.86 -9.45
N LEU A 7 -40.96 3.86 -8.64
CA LEU A 7 -41.77 5.06 -8.43
C LEU A 7 -41.83 5.92 -9.70
N ILE A 8 -40.70 6.04 -10.42
CA ILE A 8 -40.62 6.72 -11.72
C ILE A 8 -41.47 5.99 -12.77
N THR A 9 -41.41 4.66 -12.81
CA THR A 9 -42.25 3.85 -13.71
C THR A 9 -43.74 4.01 -13.40
N VAL A 10 -44.13 4.02 -12.13
CA VAL A 10 -45.53 4.23 -11.72
C VAL A 10 -46.02 5.63 -12.10
N ILE A 11 -45.22 6.68 -11.85
CA ILE A 11 -45.55 8.05 -12.29
C ILE A 11 -45.75 8.10 -13.80
N PHE A 12 -44.86 7.46 -14.57
CA PHE A 12 -44.96 7.43 -16.02
C PHE A 12 -46.26 6.76 -16.53
N ILE A 13 -46.66 5.64 -15.92
CA ILE A 13 -47.90 4.94 -16.26
C ILE A 13 -49.13 5.82 -15.96
N VAL A 14 -49.18 6.42 -14.76
CA VAL A 14 -50.29 7.29 -14.34
C VAL A 14 -50.42 8.50 -15.26
N LEU A 15 -49.29 9.13 -15.61
CA LEU A 15 -49.26 10.32 -16.44
C LEU A 15 -49.63 10.00 -17.90
N THR A 16 -49.25 8.82 -18.41
CA THR A 16 -49.68 8.33 -19.72
C THR A 16 -51.20 8.11 -19.75
N LEU A 17 -51.77 7.47 -18.73
CA LEU A 17 -53.23 7.26 -18.62
C LEU A 17 -54.00 8.58 -18.56
N LEU A 18 -53.48 9.59 -17.85
CA LEU A 18 -54.07 10.93 -17.79
C LEU A 18 -54.07 11.63 -19.16
N VAL A 19 -52.97 11.55 -19.91
CA VAL A 19 -52.86 12.18 -21.24
C VAL A 19 -53.80 11.52 -22.24
N PHE A 20 -53.88 10.19 -22.27
CA PHE A 20 -54.80 9.47 -23.15
C PHE A 20 -56.26 9.72 -22.75
N GLY A 21 -56.58 9.73 -21.46
CA GLY A 21 -57.92 10.02 -20.96
C GLY A 21 -58.37 11.45 -21.28
N PHE A 22 -57.49 12.44 -21.01
CA PHE A 22 -57.77 13.84 -21.29
C PHE A 22 -57.84 14.14 -22.79
N GLY A 23 -56.91 13.63 -23.60
CA GLY A 23 -56.93 13.79 -25.05
C GLY A 23 -58.17 13.16 -25.70
N GLY A 24 -58.59 11.99 -25.21
CA GLY A 24 -59.83 11.33 -25.63
C GLY A 24 -61.09 12.12 -25.25
N ALA A 25 -61.18 12.59 -24.00
CA ALA A 25 -62.31 13.40 -23.52
C ALA A 25 -62.39 14.75 -24.22
N PHE A 26 -61.24 15.41 -24.46
CA PHE A 26 -61.16 16.67 -25.18
C PHE A 26 -61.69 16.53 -26.62
N LYS A 27 -61.33 15.45 -27.31
CA LYS A 27 -61.85 15.11 -28.64
C LYS A 27 -63.37 14.88 -28.62
N PHE A 28 -63.90 14.27 -27.57
CA PHE A 28 -65.33 13.97 -27.47
C PHE A 28 -66.20 15.21 -27.20
N VAL A 29 -65.71 16.14 -26.38
CA VAL A 29 -66.50 17.29 -25.89
C VAL A 29 -66.31 18.54 -26.76
N ASN A 30 -65.10 18.82 -27.24
CA ASN A 30 -64.74 20.13 -27.79
C ASN A 30 -64.36 20.12 -29.28
N SER A 31 -64.28 18.95 -29.92
CA SER A 31 -63.82 18.82 -31.30
C SER A 31 -64.97 18.48 -32.26
N PRO A 32 -65.11 19.18 -33.41
CA PRO A 32 -66.05 18.78 -34.46
C PRO A 32 -65.76 17.36 -34.97
N PRO A 33 -66.76 16.63 -35.49
CA PRO A 33 -66.53 15.33 -36.10
C PRO A 33 -65.51 15.45 -37.25
N GLY A 34 -64.36 14.80 -37.10
CA GLY A 34 -63.22 14.86 -38.05
C GLY A 34 -62.03 15.71 -37.60
N SER A 35 -62.10 16.44 -36.48
CA SER A 35 -60.96 17.19 -35.95
C SER A 35 -59.85 16.27 -35.39
N LEU A 36 -58.59 16.68 -35.63
CA LEU A 36 -57.39 15.96 -35.22
C LEU A 36 -56.80 16.46 -33.89
N ASP A 37 -57.42 17.46 -33.25
CA ASP A 37 -56.80 18.24 -32.17
C ASP A 37 -56.46 17.38 -30.94
N GLY A 38 -57.34 16.45 -30.57
CA GLY A 38 -57.07 15.50 -29.48
C GLY A 38 -55.92 14.53 -29.79
N TYR A 39 -55.73 14.16 -31.06
CA TYR A 39 -54.60 13.31 -31.48
C TYR A 39 -53.29 14.09 -31.53
N ILE A 40 -53.32 15.35 -31.98
CA ILE A 40 -52.16 16.24 -31.97
C ILE A 40 -51.66 16.40 -30.53
N LEU A 41 -52.56 16.61 -29.56
CA LEU A 41 -52.20 16.73 -28.15
C LEU A 41 -51.49 15.48 -27.61
N ILE A 42 -52.01 14.28 -27.94
CA ILE A 42 -51.39 13.00 -27.55
C ILE A 42 -50.00 12.84 -28.19
N VAL A 43 -49.87 13.13 -29.49
CA VAL A 43 -48.60 13.03 -30.22
C VAL A 43 -47.57 14.03 -29.70
N SER A 44 -47.97 15.27 -29.40
CA SER A 44 -47.08 16.27 -28.79
C SER A 44 -46.58 15.81 -27.42
N PHE A 45 -47.43 15.17 -26.61
CA PHE A 45 -47.02 14.61 -25.33
C PHE A 45 -46.04 13.44 -25.48
N ILE A 46 -46.29 12.53 -26.42
CA ILE A 46 -45.35 11.44 -26.74
C ILE A 46 -44.02 12.02 -27.21
N GLY A 47 -44.02 13.08 -28.02
CA GLY A 47 -42.81 13.78 -28.48
C GLY A 47 -42.01 14.43 -27.34
N LEU A 48 -42.70 15.06 -26.39
CA LEU A 48 -42.07 15.60 -25.18
C LEU A 48 -41.43 14.49 -24.33
N PHE A 49 -42.14 13.39 -24.11
CA PHE A 49 -41.60 12.25 -23.35
C PHE A 49 -40.47 11.53 -24.07
N ALA A 50 -40.53 11.38 -25.40
CA ALA A 50 -39.44 10.82 -26.17
C ALA A 50 -38.16 11.67 -26.02
N THR A 51 -38.31 13.00 -26.02
CA THR A 51 -37.18 13.93 -25.87
C THR A 51 -36.63 13.93 -24.45
N PHE A 52 -37.45 14.21 -23.44
CA PHE A 52 -37.00 14.32 -22.05
C PHE A 52 -36.72 12.96 -21.40
N GLY A 53 -37.58 11.96 -21.65
CA GLY A 53 -37.39 10.60 -21.16
C GLY A 53 -36.20 9.90 -21.81
N GLY A 54 -36.03 10.08 -23.12
CA GLY A 54 -34.85 9.61 -23.85
C GLY A 54 -33.57 10.26 -23.34
N ALA A 55 -33.57 11.58 -23.14
CA ALA A 55 -32.43 12.30 -22.56
C ALA A 55 -32.10 11.83 -21.14
N TYR A 56 -33.12 11.64 -20.28
CA TYR A 56 -32.92 11.14 -18.92
C TYR A 56 -32.32 9.74 -18.89
N MET A 57 -32.86 8.80 -19.68
CA MET A 57 -32.32 7.44 -19.77
C MET A 57 -30.90 7.44 -20.33
N GLY A 58 -30.65 8.21 -21.39
CA GLY A 58 -29.32 8.38 -21.97
C GLY A 58 -28.30 8.94 -20.97
N ALA A 59 -28.67 9.99 -20.23
CA ALA A 59 -27.83 10.58 -19.19
C ALA A 59 -27.56 9.60 -18.04
N LYS A 60 -28.57 8.84 -17.60
CA LYS A 60 -28.42 7.83 -16.54
C LYS A 60 -27.44 6.73 -16.96
N VAL A 61 -27.65 6.15 -18.13
CA VAL A 61 -26.80 5.07 -18.65
C VAL A 61 -25.37 5.58 -18.85
N SER A 62 -25.21 6.75 -19.49
CA SER A 62 -23.89 7.37 -19.67
C SER A 62 -23.18 7.65 -18.34
N GLY A 63 -23.92 8.13 -17.33
CA GLY A 63 -23.39 8.37 -15.99
C GLY A 63 -22.92 7.09 -15.29
N GLU A 64 -23.69 6.00 -15.37
CA GLU A 64 -23.32 4.70 -14.81
C GLU A 64 -22.05 4.12 -15.46
N TYR A 65 -21.96 4.18 -16.79
CA TYR A 65 -20.76 3.74 -17.52
C TYR A 65 -19.53 4.61 -17.22
N SER A 66 -19.70 5.93 -17.19
CA SER A 66 -18.63 6.87 -16.85
C SER A 66 -18.10 6.62 -15.44
N LEU A 67 -18.99 6.40 -14.47
CA LEU A 67 -18.61 6.09 -13.09
C LEU A 67 -17.87 4.74 -13.01
N LYS A 68 -18.33 3.72 -13.76
CA LYS A 68 -17.67 2.41 -13.81
C LYS A 68 -16.26 2.54 -14.39
N ALA A 69 -16.10 3.25 -15.51
CA ALA A 69 -14.81 3.47 -16.15
C ALA A 69 -13.83 4.20 -15.22
N VAL A 70 -14.29 5.23 -14.51
CA VAL A 70 -13.47 5.97 -13.53
C VAL A 70 -13.04 5.07 -12.37
N LYS A 71 -13.94 4.23 -11.84
CA LYS A 71 -13.58 3.26 -10.78
C LYS A 71 -12.53 2.26 -11.25
N GLU A 72 -12.69 1.73 -12.45
CA GLU A 72 -11.73 0.80 -13.04
C GLU A 72 -10.37 1.46 -13.26
N GLN A 73 -10.34 2.72 -13.71
CA GLN A 73 -9.10 3.50 -13.83
C GLN A 73 -8.41 3.67 -12.47
N PHE A 74 -9.15 4.00 -11.40
CA PHE A 74 -8.57 4.10 -10.06
C PHE A 74 -8.01 2.76 -9.55
N GLU A 75 -8.70 1.65 -9.83
CA GLU A 75 -8.20 0.31 -9.47
C GLU A 75 -6.94 -0.06 -10.24
N LEU A 76 -6.88 0.24 -11.54
CA LEU A 76 -5.69 0.01 -12.37
C LEU A 76 -4.52 0.88 -11.92
N GLN A 77 -4.78 2.17 -11.64
CA GLN A 77 -3.77 3.08 -11.11
C GLN A 77 -3.21 2.58 -9.78
N ARG A 78 -4.09 2.18 -8.86
CA ARG A 78 -3.67 1.60 -7.57
C ARG A 78 -2.84 0.34 -7.74
N LYS A 79 -3.20 -0.54 -8.69
CA LYS A 79 -2.41 -1.74 -9.00
C LYS A 79 -1.03 -1.38 -9.55
N ASP A 80 -0.94 -0.38 -10.43
CA ASP A 80 0.34 0.08 -10.97
C ASP A 80 1.22 0.74 -9.91
N ASP A 81 0.64 1.56 -9.03
CA ASP A 81 1.35 2.18 -7.90
C ASP A 81 1.89 1.13 -6.92
N ASN A 82 1.07 0.12 -6.57
CA ASN A 82 1.50 -1.00 -5.75
C ASN A 82 2.66 -1.78 -6.40
N ARG A 83 2.58 -2.02 -7.72
CA ARG A 83 3.63 -2.72 -8.47
C ARG A 83 4.93 -1.92 -8.49
N LYS A 84 4.86 -0.62 -8.77
CA LYS A 84 6.03 0.28 -8.75
C LYS A 84 6.66 0.33 -7.37
N ALA A 85 5.84 0.38 -6.31
CA ALA A 85 6.33 0.35 -4.94
C ALA A 85 7.07 -0.96 -4.63
N GLU A 86 6.52 -2.10 -5.02
CA GLU A 86 7.15 -3.40 -4.78
C GLU A 86 8.49 -3.53 -5.54
N LEU A 87 8.56 -3.04 -6.78
CA LEU A 87 9.81 -2.99 -7.54
C LEU A 87 10.86 -2.12 -6.85
N LYS A 88 10.47 -0.94 -6.36
CA LYS A 88 11.38 -0.05 -5.63
C LYS A 88 11.86 -0.69 -4.33
N LYS A 89 10.97 -1.34 -3.59
CA LYS A 89 11.33 -2.13 -2.39
C LYS A 89 12.37 -3.20 -2.72
N ASN A 90 12.16 -3.99 -3.78
CA ASN A 90 13.10 -5.02 -4.20
C ASN A 90 14.48 -4.43 -4.54
N ILE A 91 14.53 -3.34 -5.32
CA ILE A 91 15.81 -2.66 -5.65
C ILE A 91 16.54 -2.19 -4.39
N VAL A 92 15.81 -1.62 -3.42
CA VAL A 92 16.41 -1.17 -2.16
C VAL A 92 16.87 -2.37 -1.32
N PHE A 93 16.08 -3.44 -1.26
CA PHE A 93 16.43 -4.66 -0.56
C PHE A 93 17.69 -5.30 -1.14
N ASP A 94 17.80 -5.41 -2.47
CA ASP A 94 18.99 -5.95 -3.11
C ASP A 94 20.24 -5.16 -2.72
N LYS A 95 20.16 -3.83 -2.73
CA LYS A 95 21.27 -2.96 -2.31
C LYS A 95 21.62 -3.12 -0.83
N ALA A 96 20.61 -3.15 0.04
CA ALA A 96 20.81 -3.34 1.47
C ALA A 96 21.43 -4.71 1.78
N ILE A 97 20.94 -5.77 1.14
CA ILE A 97 21.44 -7.14 1.29
C ILE A 97 22.88 -7.25 0.79
N LEU A 98 23.21 -6.65 -0.35
CA LEU A 98 24.59 -6.60 -0.86
C LEU A 98 25.53 -5.93 0.14
N SER A 99 25.12 -4.82 0.74
CA SER A 99 25.89 -4.14 1.77
C SER A 99 26.04 -4.99 3.05
N ILE A 100 24.97 -5.63 3.53
CA ILE A 100 25.01 -6.60 4.64
C ILE A 100 25.95 -7.78 4.34
N ASN A 101 25.98 -8.26 3.10
CA ASN A 101 26.87 -9.36 2.70
C ASN A 101 28.34 -8.92 2.70
N ASN A 102 28.63 -7.68 2.30
CA ASN A 102 29.97 -7.09 2.38
C ASN A 102 30.48 -6.96 3.83
N THR A 103 29.58 -7.05 4.82
CA THR A 103 29.98 -7.10 6.23
C THR A 103 30.66 -8.41 6.62
N ASN A 104 30.43 -9.49 5.86
CA ASN A 104 30.85 -10.86 6.19
C ASN A 104 30.42 -11.25 7.63
N LEU A 105 29.11 -11.30 7.85
CA LEU A 105 28.50 -11.56 9.17
C LEU A 105 29.04 -12.84 9.82
N SER A 106 29.27 -13.90 9.04
CA SER A 106 29.84 -15.16 9.53
C SER A 106 31.20 -14.95 10.18
N HIS A 107 32.07 -14.15 9.56
CA HIS A 107 33.37 -13.81 10.13
C HIS A 107 33.21 -13.05 11.44
N VAL A 108 32.34 -12.03 11.50
CA VAL A 108 32.07 -11.27 12.73
C VAL A 108 31.57 -12.16 13.86
N ILE A 109 30.62 -13.06 13.57
CA ILE A 109 30.07 -14.00 14.56
C ILE A 109 31.16 -14.92 15.12
N VAL A 110 32.08 -15.40 14.26
CA VAL A 110 33.23 -16.20 14.69
C VAL A 110 34.19 -15.38 15.56
N THR A 111 34.50 -14.14 15.15
CA THR A 111 35.36 -13.23 15.92
C THR A 111 34.80 -12.97 17.31
N ILE A 112 33.48 -12.76 17.45
CA ILE A 112 32.84 -12.60 18.77
C ILE A 112 33.08 -13.82 19.67
N ASN A 113 33.01 -15.04 19.13
CA ASN A 113 33.29 -16.24 19.91
C ASN A 113 34.77 -16.32 20.34
N LEU A 114 35.69 -15.95 19.45
CA LEU A 114 37.13 -15.96 19.75
C LEU A 114 37.49 -14.90 20.79
N ILE A 115 36.96 -13.70 20.68
CA ILE A 115 37.14 -12.59 21.63
C ILE A 115 36.76 -12.99 23.05
N LYS A 116 35.64 -13.70 23.22
CA LYS A 116 35.22 -14.22 24.53
C LYS A 116 36.27 -15.11 25.19
N HIS A 117 37.12 -15.77 24.42
CA HIS A 117 38.16 -16.67 24.91
C HIS A 117 39.54 -16.00 25.00
N LEU A 118 39.83 -15.04 24.13
CA LEU A 118 41.17 -14.47 23.96
C LEU A 118 41.34 -13.08 24.58
N GLY A 119 40.26 -12.40 24.95
CA GLY A 119 40.30 -11.06 25.53
C GLY A 119 40.62 -9.95 24.55
N ASP A 120 40.62 -10.22 23.24
CA ASP A 120 40.76 -9.19 22.20
C ASP A 120 39.46 -8.36 22.10
N HIS A 121 39.52 -7.15 21.56
CA HIS A 121 38.39 -6.20 21.60
C HIS A 121 37.92 -5.74 20.21
N ILE A 122 38.54 -6.22 19.13
CA ILE A 122 38.18 -5.83 17.76
C ILE A 122 37.07 -6.74 17.20
N ILE A 123 35.82 -6.30 17.37
CA ILE A 123 34.63 -7.08 16.98
C ILE A 123 34.24 -6.83 15.51
N PHE A 124 34.21 -5.55 15.11
CA PHE A 124 33.98 -5.11 13.74
C PHE A 124 35.12 -4.21 13.31
N THR A 125 35.43 -4.22 12.01
CA THR A 125 36.17 -3.12 11.39
C THR A 125 35.24 -1.93 11.15
N THR A 126 35.80 -0.71 11.05
CA THR A 126 35.04 0.49 10.71
C THR A 126 34.22 0.31 9.43
N ASN A 127 34.80 -0.33 8.41
CA ASN A 127 34.12 -0.58 7.14
C ASN A 127 32.92 -1.52 7.30
N GLN A 128 33.02 -2.54 8.17
CA GLN A 128 31.92 -3.47 8.39
C GLN A 128 30.71 -2.78 9.05
N ILE A 129 30.93 -1.98 10.10
CA ILE A 129 29.80 -1.26 10.72
C ILE A 129 29.21 -0.21 9.77
N GLU A 130 30.01 0.40 8.91
CA GLU A 130 29.55 1.35 7.89
C GLU A 130 28.60 0.69 6.89
N TYR A 131 28.90 -0.52 6.41
CA TYR A 131 27.99 -1.25 5.53
C TYR A 131 26.61 -1.51 6.17
N LEU A 132 26.56 -1.81 7.47
CA LEU A 132 25.29 -1.99 8.17
C LEU A 132 24.52 -0.67 8.32
N LYS A 133 25.23 0.45 8.55
CA LYS A 133 24.65 1.79 8.61
C LYS A 133 24.09 2.22 7.25
N ASP A 134 24.84 2.00 6.17
CA ASP A 134 24.39 2.27 4.81
C ASP A 134 23.12 1.49 4.47
N SER A 135 23.08 0.21 4.87
CA SER A 135 21.90 -0.63 4.71
C SER A 135 20.69 -0.07 5.47
N GLN A 136 20.92 0.41 6.69
CA GLN A 136 19.86 1.01 7.51
C GLN A 136 19.34 2.31 6.89
N ILE A 137 20.23 3.16 6.36
CA ILE A 137 19.89 4.42 5.68
C ILE A 137 19.03 4.15 4.44
N LEU A 138 19.43 3.18 3.61
CA LEU A 138 18.65 2.81 2.41
C LEU A 138 17.21 2.40 2.75
N LEU A 139 17.02 1.68 3.86
CA LEU A 139 15.70 1.28 4.33
C LEU A 139 14.92 2.46 4.94
N ASP A 140 15.59 3.37 5.64
CA ASP A 140 15.01 4.61 6.14
C ASP A 140 14.47 5.48 5.00
N ASP A 141 15.30 5.68 3.97
CA ASP A 141 14.95 6.42 2.76
C ASP A 141 13.73 5.80 2.06
N LEU A 142 13.67 4.46 2.00
CA LEU A 142 12.50 3.76 1.48
C LEU A 142 11.27 4.00 2.35
N MET A 143 11.39 3.90 3.67
CA MET A 143 10.27 4.09 4.61
C MET A 143 9.69 5.51 4.57
N ASN A 144 10.52 6.50 4.28
CA ASN A 144 10.14 7.91 4.13
C ASN A 144 9.64 8.25 2.72
N ASP A 145 9.79 7.36 1.75
CA ASP A 145 9.33 7.56 0.38
C ASP A 145 7.82 7.28 0.23
N LEU A 146 7.17 8.04 -0.65
CA LEU A 146 5.73 7.87 -0.93
C LEU A 146 5.38 6.43 -1.37
N SER A 147 6.29 5.74 -2.06
CA SER A 147 6.09 4.35 -2.47
C SER A 147 5.86 3.40 -1.29
N PHE A 148 6.42 3.70 -0.11
CA PHE A 148 6.20 2.89 1.09
C PHE A 148 4.72 2.79 1.45
N TYR A 149 3.94 3.86 1.24
CA TYR A 149 2.51 3.85 1.52
C TYR A 149 1.75 2.82 0.69
N TYR A 150 2.16 2.60 -0.56
CA TYR A 150 1.53 1.67 -1.50
C TYR A 150 1.98 0.21 -1.32
N LEU A 151 2.97 -0.05 -0.47
CA LEU A 151 3.39 -1.42 -0.17
C LEU A 151 2.30 -2.21 0.56
N SER A 152 2.31 -3.53 0.30
CA SER A 152 1.49 -4.47 1.04
C SER A 152 1.87 -4.47 2.53
N SER A 153 0.93 -4.83 3.41
CA SER A 153 1.21 -4.93 4.85
C SER A 153 2.34 -5.91 5.16
N LYS A 154 2.47 -6.99 4.39
CA LYS A 154 3.56 -7.95 4.50
C LYS A 154 4.90 -7.29 4.13
N SER A 155 4.97 -6.64 2.98
CA SER A 155 6.19 -5.96 2.50
C SER A 155 6.64 -4.87 3.46
N LYS A 156 5.71 -4.05 3.99
CA LYS A 156 6.00 -3.03 5.01
C LYS A 156 6.64 -3.65 6.26
N LYS A 157 6.07 -4.76 6.72
CA LYS A 157 6.57 -5.47 7.89
C LYS A 157 7.98 -6.00 7.67
N GLU A 158 8.28 -6.55 6.49
CA GLU A 158 9.63 -7.03 6.15
C GLU A 158 10.66 -5.89 6.19
N VAL A 159 10.34 -4.73 5.61
CA VAL A 159 11.20 -3.53 5.63
C VAL A 159 11.46 -3.10 7.08
N GLN A 160 10.40 -2.99 7.88
CA GLN A 160 10.48 -2.58 9.29
C GLN A 160 11.26 -3.57 10.15
N GLU A 161 11.02 -4.88 9.98
CA GLU A 161 11.73 -5.94 10.69
C GLU A 161 13.25 -5.84 10.45
N LEU A 162 13.66 -5.64 9.19
CA LEU A 162 15.08 -5.51 8.83
C LEU A 162 15.69 -4.21 9.35
N TYR A 163 15.01 -3.08 9.16
CA TYR A 163 15.45 -1.76 9.65
C TYR A 163 15.66 -1.75 11.17
N GLU A 164 14.69 -2.25 11.93
CA GLU A 164 14.78 -2.31 13.38
C GLU A 164 15.91 -3.22 13.85
N LEU A 165 16.13 -4.35 13.17
CA LEU A 165 17.19 -5.27 13.52
C LEU A 165 18.57 -4.67 13.30
N LEU A 166 18.77 -3.97 12.18
CA LEU A 166 20.01 -3.22 11.91
C LEU A 166 20.25 -2.15 12.99
N GLY A 167 19.22 -1.37 13.35
CA GLY A 167 19.34 -0.37 14.41
C GLY A 167 19.71 -0.97 15.77
N LYS A 168 19.15 -2.14 16.11
CA LYS A 168 19.51 -2.89 17.32
C LYS A 168 20.96 -3.36 17.29
N ILE A 169 21.47 -3.80 16.14
CA ILE A 169 22.87 -4.23 15.98
C ILE A 169 23.82 -3.04 16.11
N ILE A 170 23.54 -1.95 15.40
CA ILE A 170 24.38 -0.73 15.39
C ILE A 170 24.46 -0.13 16.80
N SER A 171 23.32 0.01 17.48
CA SER A 171 23.31 0.50 18.87
C SER A 171 24.03 -0.43 19.84
N SER A 172 23.91 -1.74 19.66
CA SER A 172 24.64 -2.72 20.50
C SER A 172 26.15 -2.60 20.31
N TYR A 173 26.60 -2.43 19.06
CA TYR A 173 27.99 -2.19 18.72
C TYR A 173 28.50 -0.89 19.35
N ASP A 174 27.79 0.23 19.18
CA ASP A 174 28.21 1.52 19.74
C ASP A 174 28.29 1.48 21.27
N ASN A 175 27.38 0.76 21.93
CA ASN A 175 27.42 0.56 23.38
C ASN A 175 28.60 -0.31 23.82
N LEU A 176 28.90 -1.39 23.08
CA LEU A 176 30.06 -2.23 23.30
C LEU A 176 31.37 -1.44 23.18
N GLN A 177 31.50 -0.60 22.15
CA GLN A 177 32.68 0.24 21.96
C GLN A 177 32.88 1.23 23.11
N LYS A 178 31.79 1.81 23.65
CA LYS A 178 31.87 2.66 24.84
C LYS A 178 32.36 1.89 26.06
N LEU A 179 31.91 0.66 26.26
CA LEU A 179 32.34 -0.19 27.38
C LEU A 179 33.83 -0.57 27.28
N ILE A 180 34.30 -0.89 26.08
CA ILE A 180 35.70 -1.27 25.81
C ILE A 180 36.64 -0.07 26.02
N ASN A 181 36.21 1.14 25.69
CA ASN A 181 37.03 2.36 25.79
C ASN A 181 37.07 3.00 27.20
N LEU A 182 36.46 2.39 28.22
CA LEU A 182 36.54 2.89 29.59
C LEU A 182 37.96 2.68 30.18
N PRO A 183 38.57 3.71 30.82
CA PRO A 183 39.89 3.59 31.42
C PRO A 183 39.91 2.53 32.53
N SER A 184 40.93 1.68 32.47
CA SER A 184 41.07 0.39 33.14
C SER A 184 41.19 0.45 34.66
N GLU A 185 40.16 -0.01 35.36
CA GLU A 185 40.27 -1.17 36.25
C GLU A 185 39.13 -2.10 35.84
N THR A 186 39.40 -3.13 35.04
CA THR A 186 38.38 -4.11 34.63
C THR A 186 37.96 -4.94 35.83
N ASN A 187 37.06 -4.38 36.61
CA ASN A 187 36.23 -5.05 37.60
C ASN A 187 35.55 -6.27 36.94
N GLU A 188 35.48 -7.40 37.65
CA GLU A 188 34.78 -8.63 37.22
C GLU A 188 33.37 -8.36 36.67
N LYS A 189 32.69 -7.35 37.22
CA LYS A 189 31.40 -6.84 36.78
C LYS A 189 31.43 -6.29 35.35
N ASP A 190 32.45 -5.51 34.98
CA ASP A 190 32.57 -4.90 33.64
C ASP A 190 32.89 -5.95 32.59
N SER A 191 33.75 -6.92 32.93
CA SER A 191 34.02 -8.09 32.08
C SER A 191 32.73 -8.90 31.81
N LYS A 192 31.91 -9.11 32.85
CA LYS A 192 30.61 -9.77 32.71
C LYS A 192 29.63 -8.97 31.84
N HIS A 193 29.61 -7.64 31.97
CA HIS A 193 28.79 -6.77 31.13
C HIS A 193 29.21 -6.80 29.66
N ILE A 194 30.51 -6.82 29.37
CA ILE A 194 31.05 -6.97 28.01
C ILE A 194 30.64 -8.33 27.44
N SER A 195 30.83 -9.41 28.19
CA SER A 195 30.46 -10.77 27.74
C SER A 195 28.97 -10.89 27.39
N ASN A 196 28.08 -10.37 28.25
CA ASN A 196 26.64 -10.39 28.00
C ASN A 196 26.26 -9.56 26.76
N SER A 197 26.94 -8.43 26.55
CA SER A 197 26.68 -7.55 25.41
C SER A 197 27.15 -8.20 24.10
N LEU A 198 28.26 -8.95 24.13
CA LEU A 198 28.74 -9.77 23.01
C LEU A 198 27.74 -10.88 22.65
N ASP A 199 27.17 -11.58 23.63
CA ASP A 199 26.11 -12.58 23.39
C ASP A 199 24.88 -11.97 22.74
N TYR A 200 24.44 -10.83 23.27
CA TYR A 200 23.29 -10.12 22.73
C TYR A 200 23.52 -9.73 21.26
N LEU A 201 24.68 -9.13 20.96
CA LEU A 201 25.07 -8.75 19.60
C LEU A 201 25.11 -9.98 18.67
N LYS A 202 25.72 -11.09 19.12
CA LYS A 202 25.78 -12.34 18.34
C LYS A 202 24.40 -12.86 17.97
N ILE A 203 23.47 -12.95 18.93
CA ILE A 203 22.10 -13.41 18.68
C ILE A 203 21.41 -12.53 17.62
N LYS A 204 21.66 -11.22 17.62
CA LYS A 204 21.10 -10.31 16.62
C LYS A 204 21.75 -10.49 15.24
N LEU A 205 23.05 -10.71 15.17
CA LEU A 205 23.74 -11.01 13.91
C LEU A 205 23.28 -12.34 13.29
N GLU A 206 23.07 -13.36 14.10
CA GLU A 206 22.47 -14.63 13.64
C GLU A 206 21.03 -14.47 13.16
N ALA A 207 20.25 -13.61 13.83
CA ALA A 207 18.91 -13.26 13.37
C ALA A 207 18.94 -12.49 12.04
N LEU A 208 19.92 -11.60 11.85
CA LEU A 208 20.12 -10.85 10.63
C LEU A 208 20.45 -11.79 9.48
N ASP A 209 21.42 -12.68 9.66
CA ASP A 209 21.80 -13.69 8.68
C ASP A 209 20.60 -14.56 8.27
N LYS A 210 19.77 -15.00 9.22
CA LYS A 210 18.54 -15.75 8.93
C LYS A 210 17.53 -14.95 8.10
N ILE A 211 17.32 -13.66 8.42
CA ILE A 211 16.38 -12.81 7.68
C ILE A 211 16.88 -12.55 6.26
N THR A 212 18.16 -12.21 6.09
CA THR A 212 18.79 -11.98 4.79
C THR A 212 18.67 -13.23 3.91
N ASN A 213 18.97 -14.41 4.45
CA ASN A 213 18.83 -15.68 3.74
C ASN A 213 17.37 -16.03 3.39
N ARG A 214 16.41 -15.67 4.25
CA ARG A 214 14.97 -15.86 3.98
C ARG A 214 14.51 -14.98 2.82
N ILE A 215 14.94 -13.72 2.79
CA ILE A 215 14.58 -12.77 1.74
C ILE A 215 15.15 -13.24 0.40
N MET A 216 16.45 -13.59 0.36
CA MET A 216 17.10 -14.10 -0.86
C MET A 216 16.45 -15.37 -1.41
N LYS A 217 15.91 -16.25 -0.55
CA LYS A 217 15.20 -17.47 -0.97
C LYS A 217 13.77 -17.23 -1.44
N SER A 218 13.17 -16.06 -1.18
CA SER A 218 11.81 -15.77 -1.61
C SER A 218 11.71 -15.29 -3.06
N ASP A 219 12.87 -14.96 -3.68
CA ASP A 219 12.99 -14.51 -5.06
C ASP A 219 13.40 -15.64 -6.06
N VAL A 220 13.40 -16.91 -5.61
CA VAL A 220 13.61 -18.13 -6.43
C VAL A 220 12.34 -18.99 -6.41
#